data_AF-A0A349HSK6-F1
#
_entry.id   AF-A0A349HSK6-F1
#
_cell.length_a   1.000
_cell.length_b   1.000
_cell.length_c   1.000
_cell.angle_alpha   90.00
_cell.angle_beta   90.00
_cell.angle_gamma   90.00
#
_symmetry.space_group_name_H-M   'P 1'
#
loop_
_entity.id
_entity.type
_entity.pdbx_description
1 polymer ?
#
loop_
_entity_poly.entity_id
_entity_poly.type
_entity_poly.pdbx_seq_one_letter_code
_entity_poly.pdbx_strand_id
1 'polypeptide(L)'
;MNTTFNYLKDKEVKRKIKCYTINIPMYHCVVKIVFGKQAKQLEKDWNRSADGFGGLTRNYLKKYGEVLISFPVKKPKIKYVTHEFYHAITMIMENIGHKIKIDSDEPPAYLMSYLISEYLKIKQ
;
A
#
# COMPACT_ATOMS: atom_id res chain seq x y z
N MET A 1 -4.32 5.07 -11.34
CA MET A 1 -3.51 5.76 -12.40
C MET A 1 -2.05 5.34 -12.27
N ASN A 2 -1.32 5.16 -13.37
CA ASN A 2 0.13 4.90 -13.33
C ASN A 2 0.86 6.23 -13.05
N THR A 3 1.61 6.28 -11.96
CA THR A 3 2.34 7.47 -11.51
C THR A 3 3.79 7.12 -11.20
N THR A 4 4.61 8.15 -11.00
CA THR A 4 5.98 7.97 -10.51
C THR A 4 6.09 8.66 -9.16
N PHE A 5 6.63 7.98 -8.15
CA PHE A 5 6.92 8.60 -6.86
C PHE A 5 8.44 8.63 -6.60
N ASN A 6 8.88 9.68 -5.91
CA ASN A 6 10.25 9.78 -5.43
C ASN A 6 10.36 8.98 -4.13
N TYR A 7 11.11 7.88 -4.16
CA TYR A 7 11.40 7.14 -2.94
C TYR A 7 12.45 7.90 -2.13
N LEU A 8 12.09 8.23 -0.89
CA LEU A 8 12.91 8.97 0.05
C LEU A 8 13.47 8.01 1.11
N LYS A 9 14.80 7.91 1.19
CA LYS A 9 15.51 7.31 2.33
C LYS A 9 16.35 8.42 2.96
N ASP A 10 16.17 8.64 4.26
CA ASP A 10 16.90 9.69 5.00
C ASP A 10 16.73 11.10 4.43
N LYS A 11 15.51 11.43 3.94
CA LYS A 11 15.14 12.70 3.29
C LYS A 11 15.80 12.96 1.92
N GLU A 12 16.56 12.00 1.38
CA GLU A 12 17.13 12.08 0.05
C GLU A 12 16.32 11.27 -0.96
N VAL A 13 16.11 11.82 -2.16
CA VAL A 13 15.53 11.08 -3.28
C VAL A 13 16.54 10.04 -3.75
N LYS A 14 16.34 8.78 -3.37
CA LYS A 14 17.21 7.69 -3.82
C LYS A 14 16.89 7.24 -5.24
N ARG A 15 15.62 7.29 -5.65
CA ARG A 15 15.18 6.85 -6.99
C ARG A 15 13.73 7.28 -7.31
N LYS A 16 13.43 7.38 -8.61
CA LYS A 16 12.06 7.46 -9.15
C LYS A 16 11.51 6.05 -9.35
N ILE A 17 10.33 5.78 -8.79
CA ILE A 17 9.71 4.44 -8.80
C ILE A 17 8.35 4.54 -9.48
N LYS A 18 8.08 3.62 -10.41
CA LYS A 18 6.76 3.51 -11.02
C LYS A 18 5.82 2.84 -10.02
N CYS A 19 4.68 3.45 -9.78
CA CYS A 19 3.66 2.92 -8.89
C CYS A 19 2.28 3.12 -9.47
N TYR A 20 1.34 2.32 -8.97
CA TYR A 20 -0.08 2.59 -9.11
C TYR A 20 -0.54 3.35 -7.89
N THR A 21 -1.22 4.48 -8.12
CA THR A 21 -1.82 5.26 -7.04
C THR A 21 -3.32 5.03 -7.03
N ILE A 22 -3.83 4.70 -5.85
CA ILE A 22 -5.24 4.65 -5.50
C ILE A 22 -5.48 5.81 -4.51
N ASN A 23 -6.28 6.79 -4.92
CA ASN A 23 -6.64 7.91 -4.06
C ASN A 23 -7.79 7.50 -3.14
N ILE A 24 -7.74 7.91 -1.88
CA ILE A 24 -8.82 7.70 -0.92
C ILE A 24 -9.23 9.06 -0.34
N PRO A 25 -10.03 9.85 -1.08
CA PRO A 25 -10.33 11.24 -0.73
C PRO A 25 -10.96 11.38 0.66
N MET A 26 -11.86 10.46 1.02
CA MET A 26 -12.58 10.46 2.30
C MET A 26 -11.64 10.41 3.52
N TYR A 27 -10.47 9.79 3.39
CA TYR A 27 -9.48 9.68 4.47
C TYR A 27 -8.25 10.55 4.24
N HIS A 28 -8.32 11.47 3.26
CA HIS A 28 -7.24 12.39 2.88
C HIS A 28 -5.88 11.69 2.68
N CYS A 29 -5.90 10.48 2.12
CA CYS A 29 -4.69 9.67 1.95
C CYS A 29 -4.66 8.96 0.60
N VAL A 30 -3.49 8.37 0.31
CA VAL A 30 -3.27 7.58 -0.92
C VAL A 30 -2.62 6.24 -0.60
N VAL A 31 -3.01 5.21 -1.35
CA VAL A 31 -2.32 3.92 -1.36
C VAL A 31 -1.49 3.84 -2.65
N LYS A 32 -0.18 3.66 -2.49
CA LYS A 32 0.75 3.46 -3.61
C LYS A 32 1.16 1.99 -3.67
N ILE A 33 1.11 1.40 -4.86
CA ILE A 33 1.45 -0.01 -5.08
C ILE A 33 2.60 -0.11 -6.07
N VAL A 34 3.64 -0.86 -5.70
CA VAL A 34 4.85 -1.09 -6.51
C VAL A 34 5.01 -2.58 -6.78
N PHE A 35 5.40 -2.93 -8.01
CA PHE A 35 5.52 -4.33 -8.45
C PHE A 35 6.94 -4.70 -8.90
N GLY A 36 7.23 -6.01 -8.86
CA GLY A 36 8.37 -6.63 -9.54
C GLY A 36 9.74 -6.19 -9.02
N LYS A 37 10.69 -5.94 -9.95
CA LYS A 37 12.09 -5.63 -9.62
C LYS A 37 12.23 -4.37 -8.75
N GLN A 38 11.39 -3.36 -8.98
CA GLN A 38 11.43 -2.12 -8.19
C GLN A 38 10.97 -2.35 -6.74
N ALA A 39 9.95 -3.19 -6.54
CA ALA A 39 9.50 -3.63 -5.22
C ALA A 39 10.60 -4.41 -4.49
N LYS A 40 11.23 -5.41 -5.14
CA LYS A 40 12.36 -6.16 -4.55
C LYS A 40 13.47 -5.26 -4.04
N GLN A 41 13.77 -4.20 -4.79
CA GLN A 41 14.81 -3.27 -4.39
C GLN A 41 14.39 -2.35 -3.23
N LEU A 42 13.14 -1.89 -3.20
CA LEU A 42 12.58 -1.17 -2.06
C LEU A 42 12.66 -1.99 -0.77
N GLU A 43 12.30 -3.27 -0.85
CA GLU A 43 12.32 -4.18 0.30
C GLU A 43 13.72 -4.36 0.85
N LYS A 44 14.73 -4.52 -0.03
CA LYS A 44 16.14 -4.50 0.36
C LYS A 44 16.53 -3.20 1.07
N ASP A 45 16.12 -2.04 0.53
CA ASP A 45 16.44 -0.74 1.12
C ASP A 45 15.81 -0.58 2.52
N TRP A 46 14.74 -1.32 2.83
CA TRP A 46 14.07 -1.40 4.15
C TRP A 46 14.69 -2.41 5.12
N ASN A 47 15.74 -3.13 4.75
CA ASN A 47 16.29 -4.25 5.52
C ASN A 47 15.22 -5.29 5.92
N ARG A 48 14.18 -5.47 5.11
CA ARG A 48 13.16 -6.51 5.29
C ARG A 48 12.89 -7.18 3.96
N SER A 49 12.97 -8.50 3.91
CA SER A 49 12.53 -9.26 2.74
C SER A 49 11.11 -9.78 2.95
N ALA A 50 10.28 -9.76 1.91
CA ALA A 50 8.99 -10.42 1.90
C ALA A 50 9.11 -11.96 1.77
N ASP A 51 10.26 -12.55 2.13
CA ASP A 51 10.56 -13.97 1.89
C ASP A 51 9.45 -14.85 2.50
N GLY A 52 8.60 -15.39 1.62
CA GLY A 52 7.43 -16.21 1.97
C GLY A 52 6.07 -15.50 1.99
N PHE A 53 5.99 -14.18 2.17
CA PHE A 53 4.74 -13.44 2.45
C PHE A 53 4.11 -12.74 1.23
N GLY A 54 4.80 -12.69 0.10
CA GLY A 54 4.21 -12.27 -1.18
C GLY A 54 4.05 -10.76 -1.37
N GLY A 55 4.12 -9.94 -0.31
CA GLY A 55 4.18 -8.49 -0.33
C GLY A 55 4.58 -7.87 1.02
N LEU A 56 4.73 -6.54 1.05
CA LEU A 56 5.00 -5.77 2.27
C LEU A 56 4.31 -4.40 2.25
N THR A 57 3.73 -4.01 3.38
CA THR A 57 3.10 -2.70 3.58
C THR A 57 3.93 -1.79 4.51
N ARG A 58 3.93 -0.49 4.22
CA ARG A 58 4.62 0.55 4.98
C ARG A 58 3.72 1.76 5.24
N ASN A 59 3.72 2.19 6.49
CA ASN A 59 2.98 3.37 6.94
C ASN A 59 3.83 4.64 6.73
N TYR A 60 3.35 5.55 5.89
CA TYR A 60 3.88 6.90 5.75
C TYR A 60 2.80 7.98 5.95
N LEU A 61 1.68 7.63 6.57
CA LEU A 61 0.50 8.49 6.68
C LEU A 61 0.81 9.81 7.42
N LYS A 62 1.49 9.74 8.57
CA LYS A 62 1.84 10.93 9.35
C LYS A 62 2.77 11.91 8.62
N LYS A 63 3.64 11.39 7.74
CA LYS A 63 4.68 12.20 7.10
C LYS A 63 4.26 12.71 5.72
N TYR A 64 3.52 11.90 4.97
CA TYR A 64 3.22 12.15 3.56
C TYR A 64 1.75 11.92 3.20
N GLY A 65 0.92 11.42 4.11
CA GLY A 65 -0.47 11.04 3.80
C GLY A 65 -0.57 9.77 2.94
N GLU A 66 0.39 8.86 3.05
CA GLU A 66 0.50 7.71 2.14
C GLU A 66 0.67 6.37 2.86
N VAL A 67 0.13 5.31 2.28
CA VAL A 67 0.52 3.92 2.56
C VAL A 67 1.19 3.36 1.31
N LEU A 68 2.33 2.70 1.48
CA LEU A 68 3.07 2.08 0.37
C LEU A 68 3.04 0.57 0.50
N ILE A 69 2.65 -0.11 -0.59
CA ILE A 69 2.58 -1.56 -0.69
C ILE A 69 3.55 -2.01 -1.78
N SER A 70 4.41 -2.97 -1.48
CA SER A 70 5.34 -3.58 -2.43
C SER A 70 5.00 -5.05 -2.67
N PHE A 71 5.01 -5.45 -3.94
CA PHE A 71 4.90 -6.84 -4.35
C PHE A 71 6.12 -7.21 -5.20
N PRO A 72 6.99 -8.15 -4.77
CA PRO A 72 8.23 -8.49 -5.48
C PRO A 72 8.01 -9.20 -6.83
N VAL A 73 6.76 -9.49 -7.19
CA VAL A 73 6.32 -10.09 -8.46
C VAL A 73 5.44 -9.12 -9.24
N LYS A 74 5.38 -9.26 -10.56
CA LYS A 74 4.50 -8.43 -11.41
C LYS A 74 3.02 -8.74 -11.20
N LYS A 75 2.70 -10.01 -10.94
CA LYS A 75 1.34 -10.53 -10.80
C LYS A 75 1.18 -11.27 -9.46
N PRO A 76 0.99 -10.55 -8.33
CA PRO A 76 0.79 -11.18 -7.05
C PRO A 76 -0.55 -11.93 -7.00
N LYS A 77 -0.59 -13.06 -6.30
CA LYS A 77 -1.85 -13.79 -6.07
C LYS A 77 -2.79 -12.91 -5.25
N ILE A 78 -4.09 -12.95 -5.55
CA ILE A 78 -5.10 -12.10 -4.89
C ILE A 78 -5.05 -12.20 -3.36
N LYS A 79 -4.82 -13.40 -2.81
CA LYS A 79 -4.68 -13.59 -1.36
C LYS A 79 -3.60 -12.72 -0.71
N TYR A 80 -2.48 -12.49 -1.39
CA TYR A 80 -1.41 -11.62 -0.89
C TYR A 80 -1.79 -10.15 -1.00
N VAL A 81 -2.52 -9.78 -2.06
CA VAL A 81 -3.03 -8.42 -2.24
C VAL A 81 -4.02 -8.07 -1.14
N THR A 82 -5.00 -8.96 -0.89
CA THR A 82 -5.99 -8.78 0.17
C THR A 82 -5.33 -8.69 1.55
N HIS A 83 -4.30 -9.50 1.81
CA HIS A 83 -3.54 -9.43 3.06
C HIS A 83 -2.85 -8.07 3.26
N GLU A 84 -2.16 -7.57 2.25
CA GLU A 84 -1.52 -6.24 2.34
C GLU A 84 -2.53 -5.09 2.40
N PHE A 85 -3.69 -5.24 1.75
CA PHE A 85 -4.78 -4.26 1.88
C PHE A 85 -5.35 -4.22 3.29
N TYR A 86 -5.46 -5.36 3.97
CA TYR A 86 -5.86 -5.40 5.37
C TYR A 86 -4.89 -4.61 6.26
N HIS A 87 -3.58 -4.75 6.06
CA HIS A 87 -2.58 -3.94 6.77
C HIS A 87 -2.73 -2.46 6.46
N ALA A 88 -2.92 -2.09 5.19
CA ALA A 88 -3.10 -0.70 4.79
C ALA A 88 -4.36 -0.07 5.42
N ILE A 89 -5.48 -0.81 5.43
CA ILE A 89 -6.73 -0.37 6.05
C ILE A 89 -6.54 -0.16 7.54
N THR A 90 -5.93 -1.12 8.24
CA THR A 90 -5.64 -1.00 9.68
C THR A 90 -4.84 0.28 9.96
N MET A 91 -3.78 0.54 9.18
CA MET A 91 -2.97 1.76 9.32
C MET A 91 -3.77 3.04 9.07
N ILE A 92 -4.67 3.05 8.08
CA ILE A 92 -5.51 4.21 7.76
C ILE A 92 -6.53 4.46 8.87
N MET A 93 -7.21 3.40 9.35
CA MET A 93 -8.20 3.49 10.42
C MET A 93 -7.56 3.98 11.73
N GLU A 94 -6.41 3.43 12.11
CA GLU A 94 -5.64 3.90 13.27
C GLU A 94 -5.23 5.37 13.12
N ASN A 95 -4.81 5.79 11.92
CA ASN A 95 -4.39 7.17 11.67
C ASN A 95 -5.52 8.20 11.82
N ILE A 96 -6.76 7.82 11.51
CA ILE A 96 -7.94 8.69 11.69
C ILE A 96 -8.58 8.53 13.09
N GLY A 97 -7.96 7.76 13.99
CA GLY A 97 -8.47 7.51 15.34
C GLY A 97 -9.64 6.51 15.40
N HIS A 98 -9.94 5.81 14.30
CA HIS A 98 -10.99 4.80 14.27
C HIS A 98 -10.47 3.50 14.89
N LYS A 99 -11.14 3.03 15.95
CA LYS A 99 -10.86 1.72 16.55
C LYS A 99 -11.72 0.67 15.85
N ILE A 100 -11.07 -0.30 15.21
CA ILE A 100 -11.74 -1.45 14.61
C ILE A 100 -12.32 -2.29 15.76
N LYS A 101 -13.64 -2.28 15.90
CA LYS A 101 -14.42 -3.13 16.79
C LYS A 101 -15.48 -3.85 15.95
N ILE A 102 -16.06 -4.92 16.51
CA ILE A 102 -17.07 -5.73 15.81
C ILE A 102 -18.25 -4.86 15.32
N ASP A 103 -18.68 -3.88 16.11
CA ASP A 103 -19.80 -3.00 15.75
C ASP A 103 -19.39 -1.76 14.92
N SER A 104 -18.12 -1.68 14.50
CA SER A 104 -17.55 -0.54 13.74
C SER A 104 -16.67 -0.99 12.57
N ASP A 105 -16.94 -2.18 12.02
CA ASP A 105 -16.20 -2.81 10.94
C ASP A 105 -16.68 -2.42 9.52
N GLU A 106 -17.82 -1.74 9.42
CA GLU A 106 -18.35 -1.24 8.15
C GLU A 106 -17.34 -0.31 7.42
N PRO A 107 -16.77 0.75 8.02
CA PRO A 107 -15.77 1.58 7.32
C PRO A 107 -14.57 0.79 6.75
N PRO A 108 -13.88 -0.08 7.51
CA PRO A 108 -12.82 -0.90 6.93
C PRO A 108 -13.32 -1.91 5.87
N ALA A 109 -14.55 -2.44 5.97
CA ALA A 109 -15.12 -3.32 4.97
C ALA A 109 -15.38 -2.60 3.63
N TYR A 110 -15.97 -1.40 3.66
CA TYR A 110 -16.12 -0.55 2.48
C TYR A 110 -14.77 -0.17 1.87
N LEU A 111 -13.78 0.18 2.71
CA LEU A 111 -12.45 0.51 2.21
C LEU A 111 -11.78 -0.69 1.54
N MET A 112 -11.94 -1.91 2.08
CA MET A 112 -11.47 -3.13 1.43
C MET A 112 -12.10 -3.33 0.05
N SER A 113 -13.43 -3.23 -0.03
CA SER A 113 -14.16 -3.36 -1.30
C SER A 113 -13.68 -2.34 -2.34
N TYR A 114 -13.49 -1.09 -1.92
CA TYR A 114 -12.97 -0.03 -2.77
C TYR A 114 -11.54 -0.32 -3.26
N LEU A 115 -10.62 -0.68 -2.35
CA LEU A 115 -9.23 -0.97 -2.71
C LEU A 115 -9.12 -2.15 -3.68
N ILE A 116 -9.89 -3.22 -3.46
CA ILE A 116 -9.93 -4.37 -4.38
C ILE A 116 -10.48 -3.95 -5.74
N SER A 117 -11.58 -3.19 -5.77
CA SER A 117 -12.17 -2.69 -7.01
C SER A 117 -11.19 -1.83 -7.81
N GLU A 118 -10.45 -0.95 -7.15
CA GLU A 118 -9.42 -0.12 -7.77
C GLU A 118 -8.22 -0.95 -8.23
N TYR A 119 -7.81 -1.96 -7.46
CA TYR A 119 -6.74 -2.88 -7.84
C TYR A 119 -7.08 -3.69 -9.09
N LEU A 120 -8.32 -4.17 -9.23
CA LEU A 120 -8.74 -4.96 -10.40
C LEU A 120 -8.73 -4.14 -11.70
N LYS A 121 -8.76 -2.80 -11.62
CA LYS A 121 -8.59 -1.90 -12.78
C LYS A 121 -7.14 -1.81 -13.25
N ILE A 122 -6.18 -2.25 -12.43
CA ILE A 122 -4.75 -2.23 -12.77
C ILE A 122 -4.49 -3.31 -13.82
N LYS A 123 -4.32 -2.90 -15.08
CA LYS A 123 -3.84 -3.79 -16.16
C LYS A 123 -2.36 -4.10 -15.93
N GLN A 124 -2.03 -5.37 -15.65
CA GLN A 124 -0.69 -5.86 -15.33
C GLN A 124 0.04 -6.53 -16.49
#